data_AF-A0A945GUN3-F1
#
_entry.id   AF-A0A945GUN3-F1
#
_cell.length_a   1.000
_cell.length_b   1.000
_cell.length_c   1.000
_cell.angle_alpha   90.00
_cell.angle_beta   90.00
_cell.angle_gamma   90.00
#
_symmetry.space_group_name_H-M   'P 1'
#
loop_
_entity.id
_entity.type
_entity.pdbx_description
1 polymer ?
#
loop_
_entity_poly.entity_id
_entity_poly.type
_entity_poly.pdbx_seq_one_letter_code
_entity_poly.pdbx_strand_id
1 'polypeptide(L)'
;MTKNNKKTYDKLINESSLSRVWRHSNEHDCGAMTAFRFAGACGHGDVYTSKENAQRNKSLLAKLKSKGYGVTKLHGRYPEGGSTKKEISYFIVNLQDNAHFDKDLKKLGEEFEQDSILYIPMGALANKEGSKAILIGTNHCANNWLGYGKTMEFEKGRMGVSSPIYTSMVNGRPFIFEEVGEEVKSPQTGFGHWAMHIIAEQEWQEIDV
;
A
#
# COMPACT_ATOMS: atom_id res chain seq x y z
N MET A 1 30.57 3.08 21.10
CA MET A 1 29.77 1.91 21.51
C MET A 1 28.28 1.99 21.12
N THR A 2 27.83 2.94 20.29
CA THR A 2 26.41 3.23 20.00
C THR A 2 25.81 2.55 18.77
N LYS A 3 26.61 1.96 17.87
CA LYS A 3 26.12 1.41 16.58
C LYS A 3 25.48 0.01 16.68
N ASN A 4 25.86 -0.82 17.66
CA ASN A 4 25.32 -2.19 17.79
C ASN A 4 23.93 -2.22 18.42
N ASN A 5 23.66 -1.37 19.41
CA ASN A 5 22.32 -1.31 20.02
C ASN A 5 21.27 -0.87 19.02
N LYS A 6 21.54 0.16 18.20
CA LYS A 6 20.60 0.65 17.20
C LYS A 6 20.14 -0.45 16.24
N LYS A 7 21.07 -1.27 15.73
CA LYS A 7 20.74 -2.40 14.83
C LYS A 7 19.84 -3.45 15.49
N THR A 8 20.04 -3.72 16.78
CA THR A 8 19.22 -4.67 17.54
C THR A 8 17.82 -4.12 17.79
N TYR A 9 17.69 -2.83 18.14
CA TYR A 9 16.41 -2.16 18.33
C TYR A 9 15.61 -2.07 17.03
N ASP A 10 16.24 -1.66 15.92
CA ASP A 10 15.59 -1.57 14.61
C ASP A 10 15.07 -2.94 14.15
N LYS A 11 15.84 -4.01 14.41
CA LYS A 11 15.42 -5.39 14.13
C LYS A 11 14.20 -5.81 14.95
N LEU A 12 14.19 -5.52 16.25
CA LEU A 12 13.05 -5.82 17.14
C LEU A 12 11.79 -5.06 16.74
N ILE A 13 11.91 -3.78 16.39
CA ILE A 13 10.80 -2.96 15.90
C ILE A 13 10.24 -3.55 14.62
N ASN A 14 11.10 -3.89 13.65
CA ASN A 14 10.67 -4.49 12.40
C ASN A 14 9.99 -5.86 12.61
N GLU A 15 10.51 -6.72 13.49
CA GLU A 15 9.89 -8.00 13.86
C GLU A 15 8.50 -7.81 14.52
N SER A 16 8.36 -6.80 15.40
CA SER A 16 7.08 -6.46 16.01
C SER A 16 6.07 -5.92 15.00
N SER A 17 6.52 -5.11 14.04
CA SER A 17 5.70 -4.57 12.96
C SER A 17 5.28 -5.65 11.97
N LEU A 18 6.18 -6.55 11.58
CA LEU A 18 5.87 -7.71 10.74
C LEU A 18 4.85 -8.64 11.42
N SER A 19 4.99 -8.83 12.73
CA SER A 19 4.04 -9.61 13.53
C SER A 19 2.63 -8.98 13.53
N ARG A 20 2.53 -7.65 13.54
CA ARG A 20 1.24 -6.94 13.42
C ARG A 20 0.61 -7.10 12.05
N VAL A 21 1.39 -6.91 10.98
CA VAL A 21 0.90 -7.10 9.59
C VAL A 21 0.41 -8.53 9.39
N TRP A 22 1.17 -9.51 9.88
CA TRP A 22 0.78 -10.91 9.88
C TRP A 22 -0.53 -11.16 10.65
N ARG A 23 -0.65 -10.64 11.87
CA ARG A 23 -1.87 -10.76 12.66
C ARG A 23 -3.08 -10.19 11.92
N HIS A 24 -2.97 -8.96 11.41
CA HIS A 24 -4.06 -8.34 10.66
C HIS A 24 -4.46 -9.15 9.42
N SER A 25 -3.51 -9.72 8.70
CA SER A 25 -3.81 -10.57 7.54
C SER A 25 -4.53 -11.87 7.88
N ASN A 26 -4.44 -12.33 9.13
CA ASN A 26 -5.16 -13.53 9.60
C ASN A 26 -6.56 -13.21 10.13
N GLU A 27 -6.77 -11.98 10.59
CA GLU A 27 -8.00 -11.54 11.24
C GLU A 27 -8.93 -10.76 10.29
N HIS A 28 -8.38 -10.11 9.26
CA HIS A 28 -9.11 -9.24 8.36
C HIS A 28 -8.63 -9.37 6.91
N ASP A 29 -9.50 -8.98 5.97
CA ASP A 29 -9.06 -8.68 4.62
C ASP A 29 -8.10 -7.48 4.64
N CYS A 30 -7.02 -7.59 3.89
CA CYS A 30 -5.97 -6.59 3.80
C CYS A 30 -5.68 -6.23 2.35
N GLY A 31 -4.97 -5.13 2.15
CA GLY A 31 -4.50 -4.73 0.83
C GLY A 31 -3.20 -3.96 0.89
N ALA A 32 -2.58 -3.77 -0.27
CA ALA A 32 -1.44 -2.87 -0.41
C ALA A 32 -1.52 -2.07 -1.70
N MET A 33 -1.22 -0.78 -1.61
CA MET A 33 -1.14 0.14 -2.76
C MET A 33 -0.30 1.37 -2.41
N THR A 34 0.05 2.13 -3.45
CA THR A 34 0.66 3.46 -3.37
C THR A 34 -0.04 4.36 -4.39
N ALA A 35 0.08 5.67 -4.24
CA ALA A 35 -0.35 6.63 -5.28
C ALA A 35 0.81 7.19 -6.09
N PHE A 36 2.04 6.70 -5.85
CA PHE A 36 3.22 7.10 -6.59
C PHE A 36 3.10 6.66 -8.06
N ARG A 37 3.49 7.55 -8.98
CA ARG A 37 3.57 7.26 -10.40
C ARG A 37 4.68 8.10 -11.04
N PHE A 38 5.25 7.60 -12.14
CA PHE A 38 6.24 8.35 -12.91
C PHE A 38 5.63 9.59 -13.56
N ALA A 39 4.52 9.43 -14.28
CA ALA A 39 3.83 10.50 -14.99
C ALA A 39 2.33 10.21 -15.11
N GLY A 40 1.53 11.25 -15.29
CA GLY A 40 0.09 11.13 -15.53
C GLY A 40 -0.23 10.55 -16.91
N ALA A 41 -1.53 10.37 -17.22
CA ALA A 41 -2.02 9.93 -18.52
C ALA A 41 -1.27 8.69 -19.03
N CYS A 42 -1.30 7.61 -18.25
CA CYS A 42 -0.63 6.36 -18.60
C CYS A 42 0.90 6.42 -18.71
N GLY A 43 1.54 7.42 -18.12
CA GLY A 43 2.98 7.62 -18.26
C GLY A 43 3.38 8.48 -19.47
N HIS A 44 2.40 9.04 -20.20
CA HIS A 44 2.62 9.91 -21.34
C HIS A 44 2.35 11.39 -21.06
N GLY A 45 1.81 11.71 -19.87
CA GLY A 45 1.59 13.07 -19.41
C GLY A 45 2.82 13.67 -18.71
N ASP A 46 2.57 14.72 -17.94
CA ASP A 46 3.62 15.38 -17.16
C ASP A 46 4.20 14.45 -16.10
N VAL A 47 5.52 14.52 -15.93
CA VAL A 47 6.29 13.75 -14.95
C VAL A 47 5.98 14.30 -13.56
N TYR A 48 5.53 13.43 -12.67
CA TYR A 48 5.28 13.81 -11.29
C TYR A 48 6.60 14.01 -10.53
N THR A 49 6.73 15.18 -9.93
CA THR A 49 7.79 15.48 -8.98
C THR A 49 7.66 14.63 -7.71
N SER A 50 8.72 14.62 -6.90
CA SER A 50 8.67 13.94 -5.59
C SER A 50 7.61 14.56 -4.66
N LYS A 51 7.37 15.88 -4.78
CA LYS A 51 6.35 16.57 -4.01
C LYS A 51 4.95 16.14 -4.45
N GLU A 52 4.67 16.13 -5.75
CA GLU A 52 3.36 15.72 -6.27
C GLU A 52 3.04 14.26 -5.93
N ASN A 53 4.02 13.36 -6.03
CA ASN A 53 3.85 11.98 -5.58
C ASN A 53 3.55 11.88 -4.08
N ALA A 54 4.20 12.69 -3.25
CA ALA A 54 3.87 12.77 -1.82
C ALA A 54 2.44 13.31 -1.60
N GLN A 55 2.01 14.31 -2.37
CA GLN A 55 0.65 14.90 -2.29
C GLN A 55 -0.41 13.88 -2.68
N ARG A 56 -0.22 13.19 -3.80
CA ARG A 56 -1.06 12.06 -4.24
C ARG A 56 -1.16 10.99 -3.16
N ASN A 57 -0.03 10.61 -2.56
CA ASN A 57 -0.02 9.58 -1.53
C ASN A 57 -0.64 10.05 -0.21
N LYS A 58 -0.61 11.35 0.09
CA LYS A 58 -1.34 11.93 1.23
C LYS A 58 -2.85 11.97 0.95
N SER A 59 -3.27 12.27 -0.27
CA SER A 59 -4.68 12.17 -0.70
C SER A 59 -5.20 10.74 -0.55
N LEU A 60 -4.43 9.75 -1.01
CA LEU A 60 -4.76 8.34 -0.83
C LEU A 60 -4.91 7.97 0.65
N LEU A 61 -3.97 8.38 1.50
CA LEU A 61 -4.07 8.16 2.95
C LEU A 61 -5.33 8.76 3.54
N ALA A 62 -5.68 9.98 3.13
CA ALA A 62 -6.88 10.66 3.61
C ALA A 62 -8.14 9.90 3.23
N LYS A 63 -8.25 9.45 1.98
CA LYS A 63 -9.38 8.65 1.47
C LYS A 63 -9.50 7.29 2.17
N LEU A 64 -8.39 6.62 2.46
CA LEU A 64 -8.39 5.37 3.21
C LEU A 64 -8.86 5.57 4.66
N LYS A 65 -8.38 6.64 5.32
CA LYS A 65 -8.72 6.96 6.70
C LYS A 65 -10.15 7.47 6.85
N SER A 66 -10.66 8.24 5.89
CA SER A 66 -12.05 8.70 5.90
C SER A 66 -13.04 7.54 5.73
N LYS A 67 -12.63 6.46 5.08
CA LYS A 67 -13.36 5.18 4.99
C LYS A 67 -13.23 4.28 6.23
N GLY A 68 -12.41 4.67 7.22
CA GLY A 68 -12.24 3.92 8.46
C GLY A 68 -11.21 2.78 8.42
N TYR A 69 -10.38 2.70 7.37
CA TYR A 69 -9.39 1.64 7.25
C TYR A 69 -8.16 1.82 8.16
N GLY A 70 -7.62 0.70 8.62
CA GLY A 70 -6.29 0.65 9.24
C GLY A 70 -5.24 0.90 8.18
N VAL A 71 -4.23 1.72 8.49
CA VAL A 71 -3.17 2.05 7.53
C VAL A 71 -1.81 1.99 8.21
N THR A 72 -0.90 1.16 7.70
CA THR A 72 0.50 1.11 8.12
C THR A 72 1.38 1.52 6.95
N LYS A 73 2.36 2.41 7.18
CA LYS A 73 3.32 2.79 6.15
C LYS A 73 4.25 1.63 5.86
N LEU A 74 4.49 1.39 4.59
CA LEU A 74 5.42 0.39 4.09
C LEU A 74 6.52 1.12 3.34
N HIS A 75 7.77 0.95 3.77
CA HIS A 75 8.91 1.58 3.13
C HIS A 75 9.52 0.60 2.12
N GLY A 76 9.35 0.92 0.85
CA GLY A 76 9.97 0.22 -0.27
C GLY A 76 11.19 0.98 -0.79
N ARG A 77 12.16 0.23 -1.33
CA ARG A 77 13.18 0.79 -2.21
C ARG A 77 12.79 0.47 -3.65
N TYR A 78 12.58 1.52 -4.45
CA TYR A 78 12.31 1.38 -5.87
C TYR A 78 13.59 1.72 -6.67
N PRO A 79 14.20 0.76 -7.38
CA PRO A 79 15.35 1.01 -8.23
C PRO A 79 14.88 1.52 -9.60
N GLU A 80 14.69 2.83 -9.71
CA GLU A 80 14.52 3.49 -11.01
C GLU A 80 15.86 4.12 -11.43
N GLY A 81 16.41 3.64 -12.56
CA GLY A 81 17.54 4.29 -13.23
C GLY A 81 18.86 4.38 -12.44
N GLY A 82 19.11 3.48 -11.48
CA GLY A 82 20.35 3.48 -10.68
C GLY A 82 20.32 4.39 -9.45
N SER A 83 19.18 5.02 -9.15
CA SER A 83 18.95 5.77 -7.91
C SER A 83 17.85 5.11 -7.07
N THR A 84 18.11 4.90 -5.79
CA THR A 84 17.13 4.33 -4.89
C THR A 84 16.27 5.44 -4.30
N LYS A 85 15.06 5.63 -4.84
CA LYS A 85 14.06 6.52 -4.22
C LYS A 85 13.30 5.75 -3.15
N LYS A 86 13.09 6.39 -2.00
CA LYS A 86 12.24 5.85 -0.93
C LYS A 86 10.79 6.11 -1.32
N GLU A 87 10.04 5.06 -1.54
CA GLU A 87 8.61 5.14 -1.82
C GLU A 87 7.84 4.67 -0.60
N ILE A 88 6.78 5.42 -0.29
CA ILE A 88 5.86 5.06 0.79
C ILE A 88 4.66 4.38 0.14
N SER A 89 4.47 3.11 0.46
CA SER A 89 3.24 2.38 0.17
C SER A 89 2.42 2.22 1.45
N TYR A 90 1.18 1.83 1.33
CA TYR A 90 0.30 1.59 2.47
C TYR A 90 -0.08 0.12 2.55
N PHE A 91 0.12 -0.48 3.71
CA PHE A 91 -0.62 -1.67 4.14
C PHE A 91 -1.98 -1.20 4.65
N ILE A 92 -3.05 -1.79 4.13
CA ILE A 92 -4.42 -1.38 4.42
C ILE A 92 -5.12 -2.55 5.06
N VAL A 93 -5.79 -2.30 6.18
CA VAL A 93 -6.53 -3.31 6.95
C VAL A 93 -8.00 -2.95 7.00
N ASN A 94 -8.85 -3.91 6.63
CA ASN A 94 -10.30 -3.79 6.73
C ASN A 94 -10.79 -3.98 8.17
N LEU A 95 -10.48 -3.03 9.06
CA LEU A 95 -10.74 -3.13 10.51
C LEU A 95 -12.20 -3.38 10.89
N GLN A 96 -13.15 -3.05 10.00
CA GLN A 96 -14.59 -3.18 10.23
C GLN A 96 -15.23 -4.27 9.36
N ASP A 97 -14.42 -5.10 8.69
CA ASP A 97 -14.89 -6.17 7.78
C ASP A 97 -15.91 -5.67 6.76
N ASN A 98 -15.67 -4.47 6.22
CA ASN A 98 -16.52 -3.84 5.21
C ASN A 98 -16.55 -4.71 3.94
N ALA A 99 -17.72 -5.19 3.56
CA ALA A 99 -17.95 -6.03 2.38
C ALA A 99 -17.67 -5.32 1.03
N HIS A 100 -17.40 -4.01 1.05
CA HIS A 100 -17.02 -3.23 -0.12
C HIS A 100 -15.52 -2.93 -0.20
N PHE A 101 -14.71 -3.52 0.69
CA PHE A 101 -13.28 -3.25 0.77
C PHE A 101 -12.55 -3.47 -0.57
N ASP A 102 -12.81 -4.59 -1.25
CA ASP A 102 -12.20 -4.87 -2.56
C ASP A 102 -12.58 -3.82 -3.62
N LYS A 103 -13.84 -3.38 -3.63
CA LYS A 103 -14.35 -2.36 -4.55
C LYS A 103 -13.73 -1.00 -4.27
N ASP A 104 -13.59 -0.66 -2.99
CA ASP A 104 -12.96 0.59 -2.56
C ASP A 104 -11.48 0.62 -2.95
N LEU A 105 -10.76 -0.49 -2.79
CA LEU A 105 -9.37 -0.57 -3.23
C LEU A 105 -9.23 -0.46 -4.76
N LYS A 106 -10.12 -1.12 -5.52
CA LYS A 106 -10.16 -1.02 -6.99
C LYS A 106 -10.40 0.41 -7.45
N LYS A 107 -11.40 1.07 -6.86
CA LYS A 107 -11.75 2.47 -7.18
C LYS A 107 -10.59 3.42 -6.87
N LEU A 108 -9.92 3.26 -5.73
CA LEU A 108 -8.73 4.06 -5.41
C LEU A 108 -7.56 3.75 -6.34
N GLY A 109 -7.38 2.49 -6.71
CA GLY A 109 -6.39 2.08 -7.72
C GLY A 109 -6.67 2.75 -9.07
N GLU A 110 -7.92 2.79 -9.52
CA GLU A 110 -8.33 3.50 -10.73
C GLU A 110 -8.07 5.02 -10.63
N GLU A 111 -8.50 5.63 -9.52
CA GLU A 111 -8.39 7.07 -9.26
C GLU A 111 -6.95 7.57 -9.28
N PHE A 112 -6.02 6.81 -8.68
CA PHE A 112 -4.60 7.13 -8.66
C PHE A 112 -3.82 6.55 -9.84
N GLU A 113 -4.53 6.04 -10.85
CA GLU A 113 -3.99 5.38 -12.02
C GLU A 113 -2.91 4.36 -11.60
N GLN A 114 -3.21 3.42 -10.71
CA GLN A 114 -2.31 2.33 -10.37
C GLN A 114 -2.56 1.18 -11.32
N ASP A 115 -1.50 0.57 -11.84
CA ASP A 115 -1.64 -0.57 -12.75
C ASP A 115 -2.34 -1.75 -12.09
N SER A 116 -2.02 -1.98 -10.82
CA SER A 116 -2.66 -2.99 -9.99
C SER A 116 -2.60 -2.65 -8.50
N ILE A 117 -3.54 -3.24 -7.76
CA ILE A 117 -3.57 -3.22 -6.30
C ILE A 117 -3.38 -4.66 -5.78
N LEU A 118 -2.79 -4.81 -4.59
CA LEU A 118 -2.75 -6.10 -3.91
C LEU A 118 -3.97 -6.22 -3.00
N TYR A 119 -4.72 -7.30 -3.18
CA TYR A 119 -5.77 -7.75 -2.28
C TYR A 119 -5.31 -9.01 -1.56
N ILE A 120 -5.45 -9.04 -0.23
CA ILE A 120 -5.04 -10.15 0.61
C ILE A 120 -6.29 -10.60 1.39
N PRO A 121 -6.97 -11.66 0.93
CA PRO A 121 -8.07 -12.23 1.69
C PRO A 121 -7.62 -12.66 3.09
N MET A 122 -8.51 -12.56 4.07
CA MET A 122 -8.25 -13.05 5.42
C MET A 122 -7.73 -14.50 5.41
N GLY A 123 -6.61 -14.72 6.08
CA GLY A 123 -5.97 -16.04 6.20
C GLY A 123 -5.14 -16.46 4.98
N ALA A 124 -5.02 -15.61 3.95
CA ALA A 124 -4.21 -15.91 2.77
C ALA A 124 -2.73 -16.07 3.09
N LEU A 125 -2.20 -15.31 4.06
CA LEU A 125 -0.80 -15.42 4.46
C LEU A 125 -0.55 -16.68 5.31
N ALA A 126 -1.52 -17.09 6.14
CA ALA A 126 -1.45 -18.34 6.91
C ALA A 126 -1.57 -19.63 6.07
N ASN A 127 -1.61 -19.54 4.75
CA ASN A 127 -1.83 -20.67 3.84
C ASN A 127 -3.13 -21.43 4.17
N LYS A 128 -4.18 -20.72 4.61
CA LYS A 128 -5.51 -21.32 4.73
C LYS A 128 -5.97 -21.73 3.32
N GLU A 129 -6.39 -22.99 3.18
CA GLU A 129 -6.76 -23.55 1.89
C GLU A 129 -7.82 -22.68 1.20
N GLY A 130 -7.61 -22.36 -0.08
CA GLY A 130 -8.49 -21.48 -0.86
C GLY A 130 -8.32 -19.97 -0.65
N SER A 131 -7.45 -19.51 0.25
CA SER A 131 -7.17 -18.08 0.46
C SER A 131 -5.79 -17.75 -0.09
N LYS A 132 -5.72 -16.99 -1.20
CA LYS A 132 -4.46 -16.53 -1.80
C LYS A 132 -4.51 -15.02 -1.99
N ALA A 133 -3.37 -14.36 -1.86
CA ALA A 133 -3.28 -12.95 -2.24
C ALA A 133 -3.46 -12.82 -3.75
N ILE A 134 -4.11 -11.74 -4.19
CA ILE A 134 -4.52 -11.51 -5.58
C ILE A 134 -4.06 -10.12 -5.98
N LEU A 135 -3.40 -10.01 -7.11
CA LEU A 135 -3.18 -8.74 -7.78
C LEU A 135 -4.37 -8.45 -8.69
N ILE A 136 -4.94 -7.25 -8.57
CA ILE A 136 -6.10 -6.83 -9.34
C ILE A 136 -5.69 -5.64 -10.20
N GLY A 137 -5.84 -5.77 -11.52
CA GLY A 137 -5.52 -4.70 -12.47
C GLY A 137 -6.55 -3.58 -12.39
N THR A 138 -6.10 -2.35 -12.14
CA THR A 138 -6.97 -1.18 -11.91
C THR A 138 -6.82 -0.10 -12.97
N ASN A 139 -5.86 -0.22 -13.89
CA ASN A 139 -5.62 0.81 -14.89
C ASN A 139 -6.18 0.46 -16.27
N HIS A 140 -6.77 1.45 -16.95
CA HIS A 140 -7.26 1.36 -18.34
C HIS A 140 -6.20 1.63 -19.42
N CYS A 141 -4.95 1.88 -19.04
CA CYS A 141 -3.87 2.14 -20.00
C CYS A 141 -3.60 0.97 -20.96
N ALA A 142 -3.30 1.30 -22.22
CA ALA A 142 -3.00 0.32 -23.27
C ALA A 142 -1.80 -0.59 -22.93
N ASN A 143 -0.83 -0.08 -22.17
CA ASN A 143 0.37 -0.80 -21.75
C ASN A 143 0.24 -1.45 -20.35
N ASN A 144 -0.97 -1.60 -19.80
CA ASN A 144 -1.16 -2.26 -18.51
C ASN A 144 -0.80 -3.75 -18.63
N TRP A 145 0.28 -4.15 -17.96
CA TRP A 145 0.78 -5.53 -17.93
C TRP A 145 -0.27 -6.56 -17.50
N LEU A 146 -1.04 -6.26 -16.45
CA LEU A 146 -2.07 -7.17 -15.95
C LEU A 146 -3.38 -7.02 -16.74
N GLY A 147 -3.69 -5.80 -17.17
CA GLY A 147 -4.93 -5.44 -17.86
C GLY A 147 -6.06 -5.11 -16.89
N TYR A 148 -6.92 -4.16 -17.28
CA TYR A 148 -8.03 -3.69 -16.46
C TYR A 148 -8.98 -4.83 -16.05
N GLY A 149 -9.30 -4.92 -14.76
CA GLY A 149 -10.21 -5.90 -14.18
C GLY A 149 -9.69 -7.34 -14.15
N LYS A 150 -8.51 -7.60 -14.72
CA LYS A 150 -7.89 -8.94 -14.67
C LYS A 150 -7.26 -9.16 -13.31
N THR A 151 -7.29 -10.40 -12.87
CA THR A 151 -6.74 -10.83 -11.59
C THR A 151 -5.62 -11.85 -11.81
N MET A 152 -4.57 -11.75 -11.01
CA MET A 152 -3.50 -12.74 -10.96
C MET A 152 -3.33 -13.22 -9.53
N GLU A 153 -3.42 -14.53 -9.31
CA GLU A 153 -3.09 -15.12 -8.02
C GLU A 153 -1.59 -14.96 -7.75
N PHE A 154 -1.27 -14.56 -6.54
CA PHE A 154 0.11 -14.46 -6.11
C PHE A 154 0.64 -15.85 -5.73
N GLU A 155 1.66 -16.34 -6.45
CA GLU A 155 2.29 -17.61 -6.09
C GLU A 155 3.11 -17.47 -4.79
N LYS A 156 2.87 -18.40 -3.87
CA LYS A 156 3.41 -18.51 -2.49
C LYS A 156 4.73 -17.79 -2.22
N GLY A 157 4.71 -16.75 -1.38
CA GLY A 157 5.88 -16.28 -0.65
C GLY A 157 6.20 -17.22 0.52
N ARG A 158 7.32 -17.97 0.46
CA ARG A 158 7.79 -18.76 1.60
C ARG A 158 8.29 -17.83 2.70
N MET A 159 7.69 -17.92 3.88
CA MET A 159 8.23 -17.32 5.12
C MET A 159 9.49 -18.06 5.56
N GLY A 160 10.63 -17.36 5.58
CA GLY A 160 11.88 -17.90 6.12
C GLY A 160 13.01 -16.87 6.13
N VAL A 161 13.38 -16.42 7.34
CA VAL A 161 14.66 -15.87 7.87
C VAL A 161 15.46 -14.82 7.06
N SER A 162 15.01 -14.41 5.88
CA SER A 162 15.42 -13.18 5.18
C SER A 162 14.21 -12.57 4.46
N SER A 163 13.08 -12.57 5.18
CA SER A 163 11.68 -12.48 4.74
C SER A 163 11.38 -11.61 3.51
N PRO A 164 11.20 -12.22 2.33
CA PRO A 164 10.45 -11.61 1.24
C PRO A 164 8.96 -11.96 1.42
N ILE A 165 8.31 -11.40 2.46
CA ILE A 165 6.89 -11.73 2.75
C ILE A 165 5.92 -11.00 1.81
N TYR A 166 6.42 -10.08 1.00
CA TYR A 166 5.53 -9.27 0.19
C TYR A 166 6.29 -8.89 -1.08
N THR A 167 5.79 -9.33 -2.22
CA THR A 167 6.28 -8.97 -3.56
C THR A 167 5.08 -8.53 -4.39
N SER A 168 4.28 -7.55 -3.95
CA SER A 168 3.12 -7.13 -4.77
C SER A 168 3.59 -6.48 -6.07
N MET A 169 3.11 -6.90 -7.23
CA MET A 169 3.44 -6.18 -8.46
C MET A 169 2.67 -4.85 -8.46
N VAL A 170 3.38 -3.72 -8.44
CA VAL A 170 2.82 -2.40 -8.78
C VAL A 170 3.61 -1.94 -10.00
N ASN A 171 2.93 -1.61 -11.10
CA ASN A 171 3.57 -1.23 -12.38
C ASN A 171 4.41 -2.36 -13.03
N GLY A 172 3.93 -3.61 -12.96
CA GLY A 172 4.58 -4.76 -13.62
C GLY A 172 5.91 -5.23 -13.00
N ARG A 173 6.24 -4.84 -11.76
CA ARG A 173 7.47 -5.25 -11.06
C ARG A 173 7.23 -5.63 -9.58
N PRO A 174 7.90 -6.66 -9.04
CA PRO A 174 7.62 -7.17 -7.70
C PRO A 174 8.07 -6.17 -6.62
N PHE A 175 7.14 -5.69 -5.79
CA PHE A 175 7.39 -4.76 -4.71
C PHE A 175 7.93 -5.50 -3.49
N ILE A 176 9.25 -5.52 -3.31
CA ILE A 176 9.89 -6.11 -2.13
C ILE A 176 9.80 -5.11 -0.98
N PHE A 177 9.14 -5.50 0.10
CA PHE A 177 9.03 -4.69 1.31
C PHE A 177 10.29 -4.86 2.15
N GLU A 178 11.07 -3.80 2.30
CA GLU A 178 12.31 -3.84 3.10
C GLU A 178 12.05 -3.57 4.57
N GLU A 179 11.12 -2.65 4.88
CA GLU A 179 10.88 -2.18 6.24
C GLU A 179 9.40 -1.82 6.44
N VAL A 180 8.80 -2.35 7.53
CA VAL A 180 7.46 -1.94 7.95
C VAL A 180 7.59 -0.69 8.81
N GLY A 181 7.04 0.42 8.30
CA GLY A 181 7.04 1.71 8.96
C GLY A 181 5.95 1.85 10.02
N GLU A 182 5.64 3.09 10.35
CA GLU A 182 4.71 3.44 11.42
C GLU A 182 3.25 3.22 11.02
N GLU A 183 2.44 2.78 11.98
CA GLU A 183 0.99 2.79 11.88
C GLU A 183 0.47 4.23 11.90
N VAL A 184 -0.35 4.60 10.92
CA VAL A 184 -0.99 5.90 10.91
C VAL A 184 -2.17 5.86 11.86
N LYS A 185 -2.08 6.60 12.96
CA LYS A 185 -3.17 6.71 13.94
C LYS A 185 -4.40 7.34 13.28
N SER A 186 -5.56 6.72 13.49
CA SER A 186 -6.82 7.33 13.12
C SER A 186 -7.11 8.55 14.02
N PRO A 187 -7.85 9.55 13.53
CA PRO A 187 -8.29 10.65 14.37
C PRO A 187 -9.06 10.14 15.59
N GLN A 188 -8.89 10.79 16.75
CA GLN A 188 -9.56 10.40 17.99
C GLN A 188 -10.79 11.27 18.31
N THR A 189 -11.06 12.28 17.47
CA THR A 189 -12.14 13.24 17.67
C THR A 189 -12.99 13.35 16.41
N GLY A 190 -14.27 13.69 16.58
CA GLY A 190 -15.18 13.92 15.44
C GLY A 190 -14.68 14.99 14.47
N PHE A 191 -14.08 16.07 14.99
CA PHE A 191 -13.43 17.10 14.17
C PHE A 191 -12.27 16.56 13.37
N GLY A 192 -11.47 15.67 13.94
CA GLY A 192 -10.38 15.02 13.22
C GLY A 192 -10.90 14.12 12.09
N HIS A 193 -11.98 13.37 12.33
CA HIS A 193 -12.65 12.61 11.27
C HIS A 193 -13.19 13.52 10.16
N TRP A 194 -13.85 14.62 10.54
CA TRP A 194 -14.36 15.61 9.59
C TRP A 194 -13.24 16.25 8.75
N ALA A 195 -12.11 16.61 9.36
CA ALA A 195 -10.95 17.12 8.64
C ALA A 195 -10.38 16.09 7.64
N MET A 196 -10.34 14.81 8.01
CA MET A 196 -9.92 13.75 7.08
C MET A 196 -10.88 13.59 5.90
N HIS A 197 -12.19 13.76 6.12
CA HIS A 197 -13.17 13.78 5.03
C HIS A 197 -12.94 14.95 4.08
N ILE A 198 -12.68 16.16 4.59
CA ILE A 198 -12.38 17.32 3.74
C ILE A 198 -11.15 17.07 2.88
N ILE A 199 -10.05 16.60 3.49
CA ILE A 199 -8.80 16.32 2.76
C ILE A 199 -9.01 15.20 1.72
N ALA A 200 -9.87 14.22 2.01
CA ALA A 200 -10.18 13.13 1.09
C ALA A 200 -11.01 13.57 -0.13
N GLU A 201 -11.77 14.66 -0.01
CA GLU A 201 -12.56 15.26 -1.10
C GLU A 201 -11.79 16.32 -1.88
N GLN A 202 -10.72 16.86 -1.30
CA GLN A 202 -9.88 17.86 -1.94
C GLN A 202 -9.06 17.27 -3.10
N GLU A 203 -8.86 18.09 -4.15
CA GLU A 203 -7.92 17.79 -5.23
C GLU A 203 -6.51 17.60 -4.65
N TRP A 204 -5.82 16.54 -5.06
CA TRP A 204 -4.56 16.15 -4.43
C TRP A 204 -3.48 17.22 -4.57
N GLN A 205 -3.53 18.04 -5.63
CA GLN A 205 -2.59 19.12 -5.91
C GLN A 205 -2.60 20.21 -4.83
N GLU A 206 -3.74 20.39 -4.17
CA GLU A 206 -3.93 21.43 -3.15
C GLU A 206 -3.55 20.96 -1.74
N ILE A 207 -3.26 19.67 -1.57
CA ILE A 207 -2.88 19.11 -0.28
C ILE A 207 -1.43 19.49 0.03
N ASP A 208 -1.19 20.12 1.17
CA ASP A 208 0.17 20.43 1.63
C ASP A 208 0.89 19.16 2.13
N VAL A 209 2.20 19.02 1.90
CA VAL A 209 2.99 17.81 2.25
C VAL A 209 4.33 18.12 2.90
#